data_AF-A0A1X0RMI8-F1
#
_entry.id   AF-A0A1X0RMI8-F1
#
_cell.length_a   1.000
_cell.length_b   1.000
_cell.length_c   1.000
_cell.angle_alpha   90.00
_cell.angle_beta   90.00
_cell.angle_gamma   90.00
#
_symmetry.space_group_name_H-M   'P 1'
#
loop_
_entity.id
_entity.type
_entity.pdbx_description
1 polymer ?
#
loop_
_entity_poly.entity_id
_entity_poly.type
_entity_poly.pdbx_seq_one_letter_code
_entity_poly.pdbx_strand_id
1 'polypeptide(L)'
;MINARLYPLNYEGIASLLSISLYNQLVSQHTIDLDAFDLAKTYIGILIHLMMQPSDRINTIDKAIFVALYISDKIHVNLNMEDIETIIEDPAEIGLGIPVTRIFQVVASVASTCPDASIRFFAYHLVRKFLAFGNEQVKVFLYQELLDGCPFPSMKTAAIGILKDQIDRSFQDDKSVFASPLVIDVFFPLIFRVNKDWSQRPSEFWNDYSHVMQALNLYYYLLLKDKHNKTAIWTSQNISKMNKEYLTPIRNCLDTISVVPINNDNRMYITQIDLLRDSLDKVMQVIKKGNLSGF
;
A
#
# COMPACT_ATOMS: atom_id res chain seq x y z
N MET A 1 15.27 18.44 42.13
CA MET A 1 14.14 18.26 41.19
C MET A 1 14.48 18.94 39.88
N ILE A 2 14.37 18.25 38.75
CA ILE A 2 14.52 18.88 37.43
C ILE A 2 13.30 19.79 37.22
N ASN A 3 13.52 21.07 36.95
CA ASN A 3 12.44 21.99 36.61
C ASN A 3 12.10 21.81 35.12
N ALA A 4 10.97 21.18 34.84
CA ALA A 4 10.51 20.88 33.48
C ALA A 4 10.34 22.15 32.61
N ARG A 5 10.10 23.33 33.22
CA ARG A 5 10.02 24.61 32.48
C ARG A 5 11.39 25.16 32.10
N LEU A 6 12.45 24.80 32.81
CA LEU A 6 13.82 25.27 32.53
C LEU A 6 14.61 24.32 31.63
N TYR A 7 14.19 23.05 31.54
CA TYR A 7 14.78 22.03 30.67
C TYR A 7 13.69 21.18 29.99
N PRO A 8 12.93 21.77 29.05
CA PRO A 8 11.93 21.01 28.30
C PRO A 8 12.63 19.98 27.39
N LEU A 9 12.18 18.72 27.46
CA LEU A 9 12.58 17.71 26.48
C LEU A 9 11.93 18.05 25.14
N ASN A 10 12.74 18.15 24.08
CA ASN A 10 12.23 18.28 22.72
C ASN A 10 11.63 16.93 22.25
N TYR A 11 10.80 16.96 21.21
CA TYR A 11 10.15 15.76 20.67
C TYR A 11 11.13 14.67 20.25
N GLU A 12 12.27 15.07 19.69
CA GLU A 12 13.34 14.14 19.31
C GLU A 12 13.94 13.44 20.53
N GLY A 13 14.12 14.18 21.63
CA GLY A 13 14.56 13.66 22.92
C GLY A 13 13.55 12.69 23.52
N ILE A 14 12.26 13.02 23.47
CA ILE A 14 11.17 12.14 23.90
C ILE A 14 11.18 10.84 23.09
N ALA A 15 11.17 10.93 21.75
CA ALA A 15 11.20 9.75 20.87
C ALA A 15 12.47 8.92 21.06
N SER A 16 13.63 9.56 21.30
CA SER A 16 14.89 8.86 21.59
C SER A 16 14.83 8.11 22.92
N LEU A 17 14.34 8.76 23.98
CA LEU A 17 14.19 8.13 25.30
C LEU A 17 13.20 6.96 25.25
N LEU A 18 12.06 7.14 24.57
CA LEU A 18 11.10 6.07 24.33
C LEU A 18 11.72 4.92 23.55
N SER A 19 12.42 5.20 22.44
CA SER A 19 13.09 4.16 21.65
C SER A 19 14.10 3.38 22.47
N ILE A 20 14.89 4.04 23.32
CA ILE A 20 15.88 3.38 24.19
C ILE A 20 15.17 2.51 25.23
N SER A 21 14.12 3.03 25.88
CA SER A 21 13.34 2.30 26.87
C SER A 21 12.74 1.02 26.28
N LEU A 22 12.09 1.13 25.12
CA LEU A 22 11.45 0.00 24.44
C LEU A 22 12.48 -0.99 23.86
N TYR A 23 13.59 -0.49 23.34
CA TYR A 23 14.68 -1.35 22.86
C TYR A 23 15.26 -2.19 24.02
N ASN A 24 15.52 -1.56 25.17
CA ASN A 24 15.99 -2.27 26.35
C ASN A 24 14.98 -3.31 26.82
N GLN A 25 13.68 -3.03 26.78
CA GLN A 25 12.63 -4.01 27.10
C GLN A 25 12.67 -5.23 26.16
N LEU A 26 12.83 -5.01 24.85
CA LEU A 26 12.93 -6.09 23.86
C LEU A 26 14.18 -6.95 24.06
N VAL A 27 15.32 -6.34 24.41
CA VAL A 27 16.61 -7.03 24.55
C VAL A 27 16.76 -7.72 25.92
N SER A 28 16.32 -7.09 27.00
CA SER A 28 16.59 -7.54 28.37
C SER A 28 15.56 -8.51 28.96
N GLN A 29 14.45 -8.78 28.24
CA GLN A 29 13.29 -9.57 28.73
C GLN A 29 12.71 -9.09 30.08
N HIS A 30 13.16 -7.95 30.61
CA HIS A 30 12.59 -7.34 31.80
C HIS A 30 11.35 -6.55 31.39
N THR A 31 10.20 -6.99 31.89
CA THR A 31 8.89 -6.39 31.63
C THR A 31 8.74 -5.10 32.42
N ILE A 32 9.14 -3.97 31.85
CA ILE A 32 8.45 -2.73 32.16
C ILE A 32 7.13 -2.83 31.39
N ASP A 33 6.04 -3.15 32.07
CA ASP A 33 4.72 -3.27 31.45
C ASP A 33 4.19 -1.87 31.13
N LEU A 34 4.75 -1.25 30.09
CA LEU A 34 4.21 -0.04 29.51
C LEU A 34 2.97 -0.45 28.72
N ASP A 35 1.80 0.02 29.16
CA ASP A 35 0.57 -0.16 28.39
C ASP A 35 0.73 0.48 27.02
N ALA A 36 0.76 -0.37 25.98
CA ALA A 36 0.95 0.08 24.61
C ALA A 36 -0.17 1.03 24.17
N PHE A 37 -1.38 0.86 24.69
CA PHE A 37 -2.51 1.72 24.38
C PHE A 37 -2.32 3.13 24.93
N ASP A 38 -1.84 3.25 26.17
CA ASP A 38 -1.50 4.55 26.77
C ASP A 38 -0.32 5.21 26.05
N LEU A 39 0.67 4.42 25.62
CA LEU A 39 1.76 4.91 24.78
C LEU A 39 1.24 5.46 23.45
N ALA A 40 0.35 4.75 22.77
CA ALA A 40 -0.26 5.21 21.53
C ALA A 40 -1.03 6.51 21.74
N LYS A 41 -1.92 6.55 22.72
CA LYS A 41 -2.74 7.74 23.01
C LYS A 41 -1.89 8.97 23.31
N THR A 42 -0.80 8.79 24.03
CA THR A 42 0.06 9.89 24.49
C THR A 42 1.05 10.36 23.44
N TYR A 43 1.63 9.44 22.67
CA TYR A 43 2.82 9.73 21.84
C TYR A 43 2.59 9.63 20.34
N ILE A 44 1.46 9.07 19.86
CA ILE A 44 1.26 8.90 18.40
C ILE A 44 1.31 10.24 17.66
N GLY A 45 0.77 11.33 18.22
CA GLY A 45 0.86 12.67 17.63
C GLY A 45 2.31 13.11 17.42
N ILE A 46 3.15 12.93 18.44
CA ILE A 46 4.59 13.23 18.38
C ILE A 46 5.27 12.37 17.30
N LEU A 47 5.00 11.06 17.26
CA LEU A 47 5.61 10.16 16.28
C LEU A 47 5.27 10.59 14.84
N ILE A 48 4.02 10.97 14.59
CA ILE A 48 3.55 11.40 13.27
C ILE A 48 4.16 12.75 12.88
N HIS A 49 4.27 13.69 13.82
CA HIS A 49 4.98 14.95 13.59
C HIS A 49 6.43 14.71 13.13
N LEU A 50 7.13 13.79 13.80
CA LEU A 50 8.51 13.44 13.45
C LEU A 50 8.63 12.77 12.07
N MET A 51 7.59 12.08 11.61
CA MET A 51 7.53 11.44 10.30
C MET A 51 7.13 12.39 9.15
N MET A 52 6.57 13.57 9.44
CA MET A 52 6.12 14.51 8.40
C MET A 52 7.25 15.14 7.57
N GLN A 53 8.51 15.02 8.00
CA GLN A 53 9.69 15.53 7.28
C GLN A 53 10.68 14.41 6.91
N PRO A 54 10.36 13.55 5.92
CA PRO A 54 11.11 12.32 5.64
C PRO A 54 12.55 12.53 5.13
N SER A 55 12.88 13.71 4.59
CA SER A 55 14.12 13.96 3.86
C SER A 55 15.30 14.45 4.72
N ASP A 56 15.01 15.15 5.82
CA ASP A 56 16.03 15.94 6.53
C ASP A 56 16.49 15.29 7.85
N ARG A 57 15.74 14.32 8.39
CA ARG A 57 15.95 13.78 9.75
C ARG A 57 15.80 12.26 9.86
N ILE A 58 16.60 11.52 9.08
CA ILE A 58 16.60 10.05 8.98
C ILE A 58 16.61 9.37 10.36
N ASN A 59 17.54 9.75 11.24
CA ASN A 59 17.67 9.15 12.58
C ASN A 59 16.45 9.37 13.48
N THR A 60 15.70 10.46 13.26
CA THR A 60 14.51 10.80 14.04
C THR A 60 13.31 9.99 13.53
N ILE A 61 13.19 9.83 12.21
CA ILE A 61 12.16 9.00 11.57
C ILE A 61 12.35 7.53 11.94
N ASP A 62 13.58 7.03 11.94
CA ASP A 62 13.91 5.65 12.35
C ASP A 62 13.35 5.33 13.74
N LYS A 63 13.62 6.19 14.72
CA LYS A 63 13.09 6.07 16.08
C LYS A 63 11.57 6.13 16.10
N ALA A 64 10.97 7.05 15.34
CA ALA A 64 9.53 7.19 15.29
C ALA A 64 8.86 5.93 14.71
N ILE A 65 9.42 5.37 13.63
CA ILE A 65 8.95 4.15 12.99
C ILE A 65 9.12 2.95 13.91
N PHE A 66 10.26 2.85 14.61
CA PHE A 66 10.49 1.79 15.59
C PHE A 66 9.45 1.80 16.71
N VAL A 67 9.20 2.96 17.33
CA VAL A 67 8.19 3.08 18.41
C VAL A 67 6.80 2.78 17.87
N ALA A 68 6.44 3.29 16.68
CA ALA A 68 5.14 3.01 16.06
C ALA A 68 4.96 1.53 15.72
N LEU A 69 6.00 0.84 15.26
CA LEU A 69 5.99 -0.60 15.03
C LEU A 69 5.78 -1.37 16.33
N TYR A 70 6.51 -1.03 17.39
CA TYR A 70 6.35 -1.65 18.70
C TYR A 70 4.91 -1.52 19.21
N ILE A 71 4.35 -0.30 19.14
CA ILE A 71 2.95 -0.04 19.50
C ILE A 71 2.01 -0.91 18.67
N SER A 72 2.22 -0.97 17.35
CA SER A 72 1.38 -1.72 16.43
C SER A 72 1.48 -3.26 16.56
N ASP A 73 2.51 -3.78 17.22
CA ASP A 73 2.64 -5.20 17.55
C ASP A 73 1.88 -5.56 18.83
N LYS A 74 1.65 -4.59 19.72
CA LYS A 74 1.08 -4.82 21.05
C LYS A 74 -0.39 -4.43 21.17
N ILE A 75 -0.88 -3.54 20.30
CA ILE A 75 -2.28 -3.14 20.31
C ILE A 75 -3.11 -3.97 19.32
N HIS A 76 -4.30 -4.38 19.78
CA HIS A 76 -5.36 -4.89 18.93
C HIS A 76 -6.47 -3.83 18.82
N VAL A 77 -6.40 -3.00 17.78
CA VAL A 77 -7.46 -2.03 17.44
C VAL A 77 -8.35 -2.60 16.34
N ASN A 78 -9.65 -2.37 16.43
CA ASN A 78 -10.60 -2.59 15.34
C ASN A 78 -11.29 -1.26 15.01
N LEU A 79 -10.74 -0.52 14.05
CA LEU A 79 -11.22 0.79 13.62
C LEU A 79 -12.50 0.64 12.82
N ASN A 80 -13.49 1.47 13.15
CA ASN A 80 -14.70 1.68 12.36
C ASN A 80 -14.61 2.99 11.56
N MET A 81 -15.54 3.20 10.64
CA MET A 81 -15.56 4.41 9.80
C MET A 81 -15.69 5.70 10.62
N GLU A 82 -16.34 5.66 11.78
CA GLU A 82 -16.46 6.80 12.70
C GLU A 82 -15.11 7.18 13.33
N ASP A 83 -14.20 6.21 13.50
CA ASP A 83 -12.89 6.42 14.12
C ASP A 83 -11.89 7.08 13.16
N ILE A 84 -12.13 6.99 11.84
CA ILE A 84 -11.21 7.46 10.80
C ILE A 84 -10.96 8.97 10.86
N GLU A 85 -12.03 9.74 11.11
CA GLU A 85 -11.98 11.20 11.24
C GLU A 85 -11.81 11.66 12.69
N THR A 86 -11.63 10.71 13.63
CA THR A 86 -11.37 11.05 15.01
C THR A 86 -10.02 11.76 15.09
N ILE A 87 -10.07 12.95 15.68
CA ILE A 87 -8.92 13.82 15.85
C ILE A 87 -8.11 13.31 17.03
N ILE A 88 -6.86 12.93 16.78
CA ILE A 88 -5.90 12.66 17.85
C ILE A 88 -5.27 13.99 18.26
N GLU A 89 -5.36 14.30 19.55
CA GLU A 89 -4.73 15.48 20.13
C GLU A 89 -3.21 15.40 19.91
N ASP A 90 -2.67 16.41 19.21
CA ASP A 90 -1.23 16.61 19.15
C ASP A 90 -0.79 17.19 20.51
N PRO A 91 0.20 16.59 21.20
CA PRO A 91 0.77 17.18 22.41
C PRO A 91 1.39 18.57 22.18
N ALA A 92 1.59 18.97 20.92
CA ALA A 92 2.01 20.31 20.57
C ALA A 92 0.88 21.33 20.76
N GLU A 93 1.21 22.49 21.32
CA GLU A 93 0.37 23.71 21.35
C GLU A 93 0.03 24.27 19.94
N ILE A 94 0.16 23.47 18.89
CA ILE A 94 -0.33 23.73 17.54
C ILE A 94 -1.71 23.08 17.49
N GLY A 95 -2.77 23.84 17.77
CA GLY A 95 -4.15 23.36 17.93
C GLY A 95 -4.84 22.73 16.71
N LEU A 96 -4.14 21.92 15.91
CA LEU A 96 -4.67 21.07 14.86
C LEU A 96 -4.39 19.63 15.23
N GLY A 97 -5.35 18.98 15.89
CA GLY A 97 -5.26 17.54 16.06
C GLY A 97 -5.27 16.82 14.70
N ILE A 98 -4.69 15.64 14.68
CA ILE A 98 -4.38 14.89 13.46
C ILE A 98 -5.43 13.78 13.30
N PRO A 99 -6.20 13.74 12.20
CA PRO A 99 -7.15 12.65 11.98
C PRO A 99 -6.40 11.33 11.74
N VAL A 100 -7.02 10.20 12.06
CA VAL A 100 -6.42 8.86 11.89
C VAL A 100 -6.01 8.62 10.42
N THR A 101 -6.77 9.13 9.46
CA THR A 101 -6.40 9.12 8.02
C THR A 101 -5.03 9.70 7.76
N ARG A 102 -4.68 10.79 8.45
CA ARG A 102 -3.43 11.51 8.23
C ARG A 102 -2.23 10.71 8.72
N ILE A 103 -2.39 9.94 9.79
CA ILE A 103 -1.37 9.00 10.27
C ILE A 103 -1.02 8.02 9.15
N PHE A 104 -2.04 7.40 8.56
CA PHE A 104 -1.87 6.45 7.47
C PHE A 104 -1.18 7.08 6.25
N GLN A 105 -1.58 8.28 5.85
CA GLN A 105 -0.96 9.03 4.75
C GLN A 105 0.51 9.37 5.03
N VAL A 106 0.86 9.77 6.25
CA VAL A 106 2.24 10.08 6.64
C VAL A 106 3.11 8.83 6.60
N VAL A 107 2.64 7.71 7.13
CA VAL A 107 3.38 6.43 7.07
C VAL A 107 3.57 5.98 5.62
N ALA A 108 2.55 6.11 4.77
CA ALA A 108 2.66 5.82 3.35
C ALA A 108 3.68 6.72 2.64
N SER A 109 3.73 8.00 3.01
CA SER A 109 4.74 8.96 2.52
C SER A 109 6.16 8.55 2.88
N VAL A 110 6.41 8.18 4.15
CA VAL A 110 7.72 7.71 4.60
C VAL A 110 8.12 6.45 3.84
N ALA A 111 7.20 5.50 3.67
CA ALA A 111 7.44 4.27 2.92
C ALA A 111 7.82 4.51 1.45
N SER A 112 7.34 5.60 0.85
CA SER A 112 7.62 5.94 -0.55
C SER A 112 8.84 6.84 -0.77
N THR A 113 9.10 7.77 0.15
CA THR A 113 10.00 8.92 -0.11
C THR A 113 11.25 8.95 0.76
N CYS A 114 11.29 8.20 1.86
CA CYS A 114 12.44 8.22 2.76
C CYS A 114 13.72 7.80 2.01
N PRO A 115 14.86 8.51 2.15
CA PRO A 115 16.11 8.14 1.46
C PRO A 115 16.65 6.76 1.86
N ASP A 116 16.45 6.36 3.11
CA ASP A 116 16.93 5.08 3.63
C ASP A 116 16.00 3.91 3.25
N ALA A 117 16.58 2.86 2.64
CA ALA A 117 15.81 1.72 2.16
C ALA A 117 15.21 0.86 3.28
N SER A 118 15.91 0.76 4.42
CA SER A 118 15.46 -0.02 5.57
C SER A 118 14.27 0.66 6.24
N ILE A 119 14.33 1.98 6.41
CA ILE A 119 13.21 2.77 6.96
C ILE A 119 12.00 2.68 6.03
N ARG A 120 12.18 2.80 4.70
CA ARG A 120 11.09 2.61 3.73
C ARG A 120 10.41 1.25 3.90
N PHE A 121 11.21 0.20 4.07
CA PHE A 121 10.72 -1.17 4.27
C PHE A 121 9.92 -1.29 5.58
N PHE A 122 10.42 -0.78 6.70
CA PHE A 122 9.72 -0.82 7.98
C PHE A 122 8.43 0.03 7.98
N ALA A 123 8.46 1.20 7.34
CA ALA A 123 7.26 2.01 7.14
C ALA A 123 6.22 1.28 6.28
N TYR A 124 6.64 0.56 5.22
CA TYR A 124 5.74 -0.29 4.44
C TYR A 124 5.10 -1.41 5.28
N HIS A 125 5.85 -2.02 6.19
CA HIS A 125 5.30 -2.97 7.16
C HIS A 125 4.24 -2.33 8.08
N LEU A 126 4.49 -1.09 8.53
CA LEU A 126 3.54 -0.34 9.33
C LEU A 126 2.26 -0.03 8.54
N VAL A 127 2.33 0.34 7.25
CA VAL A 127 1.15 0.49 6.36
C VAL A 127 0.30 -0.79 6.37
N ARG A 128 0.93 -1.97 6.21
CA ARG A 128 0.22 -3.26 6.22
C ARG A 128 -0.47 -3.55 7.56
N LYS A 129 0.14 -3.16 8.67
CA LYS A 129 -0.44 -3.29 10.01
C LYS A 129 -1.63 -2.35 10.21
N PHE A 130 -1.53 -1.10 9.75
CA PHE A 130 -2.65 -0.16 9.79
C PHE A 130 -3.87 -0.67 9.01
N LEU A 131 -3.66 -1.25 7.82
CA LEU A 131 -4.73 -1.89 7.07
C LEU A 131 -5.37 -3.05 7.86
N ALA A 132 -4.60 -3.78 8.67
CA ALA A 132 -5.13 -4.87 9.47
C ALA A 132 -5.95 -4.41 10.70
N PHE A 133 -5.79 -3.16 11.16
CA PHE A 133 -6.57 -2.59 12.26
C PHE A 133 -7.98 -2.19 11.85
N GLY A 134 -8.27 -1.99 10.57
CA GLY A 134 -9.61 -1.63 10.12
C GLY A 134 -10.58 -2.80 10.16
N ASN A 135 -11.87 -2.51 10.38
CA ASN A 135 -12.93 -3.42 9.95
C ASN A 135 -12.98 -3.50 8.40
N GLU A 136 -13.81 -4.36 7.83
CA GLU A 136 -13.86 -4.54 6.36
C GLU A 136 -14.19 -3.25 5.59
N GLN A 137 -15.04 -2.36 6.13
CA GLN A 137 -15.37 -1.08 5.49
C GLN A 137 -14.19 -0.11 5.53
N VAL A 138 -13.52 0.01 6.68
CA VAL A 138 -12.31 0.83 6.84
C VAL A 138 -11.21 0.32 5.92
N LYS A 139 -11.00 -1.00 5.81
CA LYS A 139 -10.03 -1.58 4.88
C LYS A 139 -10.33 -1.15 3.45
N VAL A 140 -11.58 -1.27 3.00
CA VAL A 140 -11.96 -0.87 1.64
C VAL A 140 -11.61 0.60 1.41
N PHE A 141 -12.01 1.49 2.32
CA PHE A 141 -11.67 2.92 2.25
C PHE A 141 -10.16 3.16 2.19
N LEU A 142 -9.36 2.55 3.08
CA LEU A 142 -7.91 2.73 3.11
C LEU A 142 -7.22 2.19 1.86
N TYR A 143 -7.72 1.10 1.25
CA TYR A 143 -7.23 0.63 -0.04
C TYR A 143 -7.55 1.61 -1.17
N GLN A 144 -8.74 2.24 -1.17
CA GLN A 144 -9.07 3.29 -2.14
C GLN A 144 -8.13 4.50 -1.98
N GLU A 145 -7.85 4.91 -0.75
CA GLU A 145 -6.89 5.97 -0.44
C GLU A 145 -5.48 5.63 -0.94
N LEU A 146 -5.01 4.38 -0.75
CA LEU A 146 -3.69 3.98 -1.28
C LEU A 146 -3.65 3.91 -2.80
N LEU A 147 -4.71 3.42 -3.46
CA LEU A 147 -4.73 3.19 -4.90
C LEU A 147 -4.98 4.49 -5.69
N ASP A 148 -5.81 5.40 -5.18
CA ASP A 148 -6.21 6.61 -5.90
C ASP A 148 -5.71 7.89 -5.21
N GLY A 149 -6.00 8.05 -3.91
CA GLY A 149 -5.69 9.26 -3.14
C GLY A 149 -4.20 9.49 -2.88
N CYS A 150 -3.39 8.44 -2.86
CA CYS A 150 -1.95 8.53 -2.63
C CYS A 150 -1.24 9.28 -3.76
N PRO A 151 -0.31 10.21 -3.51
CA PRO A 151 0.42 10.89 -4.58
C PRO A 151 1.62 10.07 -5.09
N PHE A 152 1.97 8.95 -4.45
CA PHE A 152 3.21 8.20 -4.72
C PHE A 152 2.96 6.98 -5.63
N PRO A 153 3.49 6.96 -6.86
CA PRO A 153 3.27 5.83 -7.80
C PRO A 153 3.80 4.49 -7.28
N SER A 154 4.93 4.52 -6.54
CA SER A 154 5.51 3.32 -5.93
C SER A 154 4.57 2.69 -4.90
N MET A 155 3.90 3.51 -4.08
CA MET A 155 2.90 3.02 -3.13
C MET A 155 1.63 2.52 -3.82
N LYS A 156 1.14 3.21 -4.85
CA LYS A 156 0.00 2.72 -5.65
C LYS A 156 0.25 1.32 -6.20
N THR A 157 1.43 1.12 -6.77
CA THR A 157 1.86 -0.19 -7.29
C THR A 157 1.96 -1.22 -6.16
N ALA A 158 2.59 -0.86 -5.04
CA ALA A 158 2.76 -1.77 -3.91
C ALA A 158 1.41 -2.13 -3.26
N ALA A 159 0.44 -1.22 -3.24
CA ALA A 159 -0.90 -1.42 -2.72
C ALA A 159 -1.67 -2.50 -3.48
N ILE A 160 -1.46 -2.64 -4.80
CA ILE A 160 -2.02 -3.76 -5.58
C ILE A 160 -1.51 -5.10 -5.02
N GLY A 161 -0.23 -5.18 -4.66
CA GLY A 161 0.34 -6.37 -4.01
C GLY A 161 -0.27 -6.66 -2.62
N ILE A 162 -0.41 -5.62 -1.79
CA ILE A 162 -1.05 -5.77 -0.46
C ILE A 162 -2.51 -6.22 -0.61
N LEU A 163 -3.23 -5.66 -1.58
CA LEU A 163 -4.61 -6.02 -1.87
C LEU A 163 -4.70 -7.48 -2.36
N LYS A 164 -3.78 -7.92 -3.22
CA LYS A 164 -3.70 -9.33 -3.64
C LYS A 164 -3.55 -10.28 -2.45
N ASP A 165 -2.66 -9.96 -1.50
CA ASP A 165 -2.48 -10.75 -0.29
C ASP A 165 -3.75 -10.79 0.57
N GLN A 166 -4.46 -9.66 0.69
CA GLN A 166 -5.71 -9.59 1.43
C GLN A 166 -6.79 -10.45 0.76
N ILE A 167 -6.94 -10.35 -0.57
CA ILE A 167 -7.88 -11.18 -1.33
C ILE A 167 -7.56 -12.68 -1.16
N ASP A 168 -6.28 -13.09 -1.21
CA ASP A 168 -5.90 -14.49 -1.01
C ASP A 168 -6.31 -15.03 0.36
N ARG A 169 -6.13 -14.23 1.42
CA ARG A 169 -6.60 -14.59 2.77
C ARG A 169 -8.12 -14.69 2.81
N SER A 170 -8.82 -13.75 2.17
CA SER A 170 -10.27 -13.71 2.13
C SER A 170 -10.90 -14.88 1.37
N PHE A 171 -10.20 -15.49 0.41
CA PHE A 171 -10.68 -16.73 -0.21
C PHE A 171 -10.74 -17.91 0.77
N GLN A 172 -10.03 -17.85 1.91
CA GLN A 172 -10.07 -18.84 2.98
C GLN A 172 -11.13 -18.52 4.04
N ASP A 173 -11.69 -17.30 4.03
CA ASP A 173 -12.68 -16.80 5.00
C ASP A 173 -13.96 -16.35 4.28
N ASP A 174 -15.00 -17.19 4.34
CA ASP A 174 -16.27 -16.94 3.65
C ASP A 174 -17.02 -15.67 4.13
N LYS A 175 -16.59 -15.03 5.21
CA LYS A 175 -17.20 -13.78 5.72
C LYS A 175 -16.58 -12.52 5.13
N SER A 176 -15.43 -12.61 4.48
CA SER A 176 -14.72 -11.40 4.03
C SER A 176 -15.28 -10.84 2.73
N VAL A 177 -15.42 -9.51 2.67
CA VAL A 177 -15.95 -8.81 1.49
C VAL A 177 -14.95 -8.79 0.33
N PHE A 178 -13.67 -9.07 0.59
CA PHE A 178 -12.60 -9.10 -0.42
C PHE A 178 -12.57 -10.40 -1.24
N ALA A 179 -13.48 -11.36 -0.98
CA ALA A 179 -13.73 -12.51 -1.84
C ALA A 179 -15.15 -12.44 -2.46
N SER A 180 -15.59 -11.22 -2.81
CA SER A 180 -16.92 -10.95 -3.39
C SER A 180 -16.82 -10.06 -4.64
N PRO A 181 -17.92 -9.84 -5.39
CA PRO A 181 -17.92 -8.97 -6.58
C PRO A 181 -17.45 -7.54 -6.32
N LEU A 182 -17.45 -7.10 -5.05
CA LEU A 182 -16.89 -5.82 -4.61
C LEU A 182 -15.46 -5.59 -5.13
N VAL A 183 -14.65 -6.66 -5.25
CA VAL A 183 -13.28 -6.54 -5.77
C VAL A 183 -13.25 -5.96 -7.18
N ILE A 184 -14.19 -6.41 -8.03
CA ILE A 184 -14.31 -5.94 -9.41
C ILE A 184 -14.94 -4.56 -9.42
N ASP A 185 -16.02 -4.37 -8.67
CA ASP A 185 -16.81 -3.13 -8.75
C ASP A 185 -16.04 -1.93 -8.19
N VAL A 186 -15.27 -2.12 -7.11
CA VAL A 186 -14.57 -1.04 -6.40
C VAL A 186 -13.13 -0.90 -6.86
N PHE A 187 -12.34 -1.98 -6.89
CA PHE A 187 -10.89 -1.86 -7.08
C PHE A 187 -10.45 -1.91 -8.54
N PHE A 188 -11.18 -2.62 -9.42
CA PHE A 188 -10.74 -2.70 -10.83
C PHE A 188 -10.72 -1.33 -11.52
N PRO A 189 -11.71 -0.44 -11.36
CA PRO A 189 -11.66 0.90 -11.94
C PRO A 189 -10.49 1.76 -11.42
N LEU A 190 -9.96 1.44 -10.24
CA LEU A 190 -8.82 2.15 -9.65
C LEU A 190 -7.49 1.59 -10.19
N ILE A 191 -7.40 0.28 -10.40
CA ILE A 191 -6.17 -0.41 -10.78
C ILE A 191 -5.98 -0.46 -12.31
N PHE A 192 -7.02 -0.85 -13.05
CA PHE A 192 -6.95 -1.11 -14.49
C PHE A 192 -7.25 0.15 -15.31
N ARG A 193 -6.38 1.15 -15.19
CA ARG A 193 -6.47 2.40 -15.94
C ARG A 193 -5.44 2.41 -17.08
N VAL A 194 -5.91 2.68 -18.30
CA VAL A 194 -5.04 2.89 -19.46
C VAL A 194 -4.75 4.38 -19.56
N ASN A 195 -3.47 4.75 -19.50
CA ASN A 195 -3.07 6.13 -19.69
C ASN A 195 -3.20 6.48 -21.19
N LYS A 196 -3.94 7.54 -21.50
CA LYS A 196 -4.18 7.98 -22.88
C LYS A 196 -2.90 8.47 -23.56
N ASP A 197 -1.93 8.90 -22.76
CA ASP A 197 -0.67 9.43 -23.25
C ASP A 197 0.20 8.36 -23.89
N TRP A 198 0.03 7.08 -23.54
CA TRP A 198 0.81 5.98 -24.12
C TRP A 198 0.71 5.92 -25.65
N SER A 199 -0.45 6.27 -26.21
CA SER A 199 -0.68 6.28 -27.66
C SER A 199 0.06 7.43 -28.37
N GLN A 200 0.27 8.56 -27.69
CA GLN A 200 0.90 9.76 -28.25
C GLN A 200 2.40 9.81 -27.94
N ARG A 201 2.79 9.33 -26.76
CA ARG A 201 4.15 9.33 -26.21
C ARG A 201 4.44 7.95 -25.62
N PRO A 202 4.85 6.97 -26.44
CA PRO A 202 5.12 5.61 -25.97
C PRO A 202 6.21 5.52 -24.89
N SER A 203 7.09 6.52 -24.77
CA SER A 203 8.07 6.63 -23.68
C SER A 203 7.45 6.78 -22.29
N GLU A 204 6.25 7.36 -22.19
CA GLU A 204 5.53 7.54 -20.92
C GLU A 204 5.07 6.19 -20.32
N PHE A 205 4.96 5.15 -21.16
CA PHE A 205 4.61 3.81 -20.72
C PHE A 205 5.52 3.28 -19.61
N TRP A 206 6.81 3.63 -19.67
CA TRP A 206 7.81 3.15 -18.71
C TRP A 206 7.59 3.67 -17.29
N ASN A 207 6.95 4.84 -17.15
CA ASN A 207 6.57 5.40 -15.85
C ASN A 207 5.52 4.53 -15.16
N ASP A 208 4.67 3.86 -15.96
CA ASP A 208 3.56 3.03 -15.49
C ASP A 208 3.86 1.53 -15.55
N TYR A 209 5.04 1.12 -16.06
CA TYR A 209 5.40 -0.29 -16.28
C TYR A 209 5.16 -1.18 -15.06
N SER A 210 5.67 -0.75 -13.90
CA SER A 210 5.57 -1.54 -12.65
C SER A 210 4.11 -1.72 -12.21
N HIS A 211 3.30 -0.67 -12.39
CA HIS A 211 1.87 -0.70 -12.09
C HIS A 211 1.14 -1.67 -13.02
N VAL A 212 1.40 -1.59 -14.33
CA VAL A 212 0.78 -2.48 -15.34
C VAL A 212 1.15 -3.94 -15.09
N MET A 213 2.43 -4.22 -14.82
CA MET A 213 2.88 -5.57 -14.48
C MET A 213 2.16 -6.12 -13.24
N GLN A 214 2.06 -5.31 -12.18
CA GLN A 214 1.41 -5.73 -10.95
C GLN A 214 -0.11 -5.91 -11.10
N ALA A 215 -0.76 -5.06 -11.90
CA ALA A 215 -2.16 -5.19 -12.26
C ALA A 215 -2.43 -6.47 -13.05
N LEU A 216 -1.61 -6.80 -14.05
CA LEU A 216 -1.71 -8.06 -14.80
C LEU A 216 -1.49 -9.27 -13.90
N ASN A 217 -0.53 -9.21 -12.97
CA ASN A 217 -0.29 -10.28 -12.00
C ASN A 217 -1.50 -10.50 -11.06
N LEU A 218 -2.15 -9.42 -10.59
CA LEU A 218 -3.38 -9.53 -9.81
C LEU A 218 -4.50 -10.17 -10.63
N TYR A 219 -4.71 -9.72 -11.86
CA TYR A 219 -5.76 -10.26 -12.72
C TYR A 219 -5.53 -11.74 -13.06
N TYR A 220 -4.29 -12.10 -13.42
CA TYR A 220 -3.88 -13.49 -13.64
C TYR A 220 -4.13 -14.36 -12.41
N TYR A 221 -3.74 -13.86 -11.23
CA TYR A 221 -3.96 -14.55 -9.96
C TYR A 221 -5.46 -14.80 -9.70
N LEU A 222 -6.32 -13.80 -9.89
CA LEU A 222 -7.77 -13.93 -9.69
C LEU A 222 -8.39 -14.97 -10.62
N LEU A 223 -8.01 -14.96 -11.91
CA LEU A 223 -8.47 -15.96 -12.87
C LEU A 223 -8.11 -17.38 -12.41
N LEU A 224 -6.89 -17.60 -11.90
CA LEU A 224 -6.48 -18.93 -11.43
C LEU A 224 -7.14 -19.34 -10.11
N LYS A 225 -7.33 -18.39 -9.19
CA LYS A 225 -7.81 -18.67 -7.84
C LYS A 225 -9.33 -18.82 -7.78
N ASP A 226 -10.08 -17.93 -8.45
CA ASP A 226 -11.53 -17.85 -8.32
C ASP A 226 -12.27 -18.83 -9.24
N LYS A 227 -12.10 -20.12 -8.98
CA LYS A 227 -12.73 -21.19 -9.78
C LYS A 227 -14.25 -21.25 -9.64
N HIS A 228 -14.80 -20.67 -8.58
CA HIS A 228 -16.24 -20.67 -8.29
C HIS A 228 -16.89 -19.33 -8.63
N ASN A 229 -16.14 -18.43 -9.29
CA ASN A 229 -16.62 -17.11 -9.71
C ASN A 229 -17.21 -16.27 -8.55
N LYS A 230 -16.68 -16.40 -7.33
CA LYS A 230 -17.12 -15.65 -6.15
C LYS A 230 -16.95 -14.14 -6.34
N THR A 231 -15.90 -13.70 -7.03
CA THR A 231 -15.68 -12.29 -7.35
C THR A 231 -16.35 -11.86 -8.64
N ALA A 232 -17.14 -12.71 -9.30
CA ALA A 232 -17.74 -12.43 -10.61
C ALA A 232 -16.71 -12.18 -11.75
N ILE A 233 -15.44 -12.57 -11.57
CA ILE A 233 -14.36 -12.36 -12.55
C ILE A 233 -14.62 -13.09 -13.88
N TRP A 234 -15.22 -14.27 -13.84
CA TRP A 234 -15.50 -15.12 -15.00
C TRP A 234 -16.77 -14.74 -15.75
N THR A 235 -17.52 -13.74 -15.27
CA THR A 235 -18.71 -13.25 -15.96
C THR A 235 -18.34 -12.72 -17.35
N SER A 236 -19.07 -13.13 -18.40
CA SER A 236 -18.76 -12.75 -19.78
C SER A 236 -18.69 -11.24 -20.00
N GLN A 237 -19.53 -10.47 -19.27
CA GLN A 237 -19.49 -9.01 -19.27
C GLN A 237 -18.15 -8.46 -18.73
N ASN A 238 -17.66 -8.99 -17.61
CA ASN A 238 -16.41 -8.54 -16.98
C ASN A 238 -15.19 -8.91 -17.81
N ILE A 239 -15.15 -10.13 -18.36
CA ILE A 239 -14.08 -10.56 -19.29
C ILE A 239 -14.08 -9.68 -20.55
N SER A 240 -15.25 -9.44 -21.15
CA SER A 240 -15.37 -8.61 -22.35
C SER A 240 -14.93 -7.17 -22.08
N LYS A 241 -15.38 -6.60 -20.96
CA LYS A 241 -14.99 -5.26 -20.51
C LYS A 241 -13.49 -5.17 -20.30
N MET A 242 -12.88 -6.09 -19.55
CA MET A 242 -11.44 -6.11 -19.31
C MET A 242 -10.62 -6.26 -20.60
N ASN A 243 -11.05 -7.11 -21.52
CA ASN A 243 -10.40 -7.26 -22.82
C ASN A 243 -10.44 -5.96 -23.63
N LYS A 244 -11.61 -5.30 -23.67
CA LYS A 244 -11.82 -4.08 -24.45
C LYS A 244 -11.12 -2.86 -23.84
N GLU A 245 -11.22 -2.68 -22.53
CA GLU A 245 -10.81 -1.45 -21.83
C GLU A 245 -9.35 -1.47 -21.36
N TYR A 246 -8.73 -2.65 -21.19
CA TYR A 246 -7.38 -2.75 -20.63
C TYR A 246 -6.42 -3.64 -21.43
N LEU A 247 -6.75 -4.93 -21.64
CA LEU A 247 -5.81 -5.89 -22.23
C LEU A 247 -5.49 -5.59 -23.69
N THR A 248 -6.50 -5.26 -24.51
CA THR A 248 -6.30 -4.92 -25.93
C THR A 248 -5.53 -3.60 -26.09
N PRO A 249 -5.86 -2.51 -25.36
CA PRO A 249 -5.04 -1.30 -25.38
C PRO A 249 -3.57 -1.52 -25.03
N ILE A 250 -3.26 -2.32 -24.00
CA ILE A 250 -1.87 -2.63 -23.63
C ILE A 250 -1.17 -3.41 -24.73
N ARG A 251 -1.84 -4.41 -25.31
CA ARG A 251 -1.28 -5.17 -26.45
C ARG A 251 -0.88 -4.24 -27.60
N ASN A 252 -1.80 -3.38 -28.01
CA ASN A 252 -1.56 -2.43 -29.09
C ASN A 252 -0.42 -1.45 -28.77
N CYS A 253 -0.32 -1.02 -27.51
CA CYS A 253 0.78 -0.18 -27.04
C CYS A 253 2.13 -0.90 -27.16
N LEU A 254 2.24 -2.15 -26.69
CA LEU A 254 3.46 -2.95 -26.79
C LEU A 254 3.88 -3.23 -28.24
N ASP A 255 2.90 -3.47 -29.11
CA ASP A 255 3.13 -3.66 -30.54
C ASP A 255 3.67 -2.37 -31.19
N THR A 256 3.20 -1.20 -30.76
CA THR A 256 3.71 0.11 -31.22
C THR A 256 5.13 0.37 -30.74
N ILE A 257 5.42 0.10 -29.46
CA ILE A 257 6.75 0.31 -28.85
C ILE A 257 7.80 -0.59 -29.51
N SER A 258 7.42 -1.81 -29.92
CA SER A 258 8.34 -2.78 -30.53
C SER A 258 8.85 -2.39 -31.92
N VAL A 259 8.22 -1.42 -32.58
CA VAL A 259 8.59 -0.97 -33.94
C VAL A 259 9.65 0.14 -33.90
N VAL A 260 9.97 0.70 -32.74
CA VAL A 260 10.94 1.79 -32.59
C VAL A 260 12.38 1.28 -32.77
N PRO A 261 13.25 1.95 -33.58
CA PRO A 261 14.60 1.50 -33.85
C PRO A 261 15.46 1.32 -32.59
N ILE A 262 16.20 0.21 -32.54
CA ILE A 262 16.98 -0.23 -31.39
C ILE A 262 18.32 0.51 -31.35
N ASN A 263 18.53 1.35 -30.33
CA ASN A 263 19.86 1.81 -29.92
C ASN A 263 20.37 0.99 -28.73
N ASN A 264 21.69 0.96 -28.49
CA ASN A 264 22.31 0.14 -27.44
C ASN A 264 21.78 0.39 -26.01
N ASP A 265 21.20 1.57 -25.74
CA ASP A 265 20.56 1.91 -24.46
C ASP A 265 19.20 1.22 -24.22
N ASN A 266 18.62 0.58 -25.24
CA ASN A 266 17.26 0.01 -25.19
C ASN A 266 17.19 -1.47 -24.74
N ARG A 267 18.30 -2.13 -24.41
CA ARG A 267 18.29 -3.56 -24.06
C ARG A 267 17.46 -3.88 -22.81
N MET A 268 17.47 -3.01 -21.79
CA MET A 268 16.66 -3.20 -20.59
C MET A 268 15.16 -3.17 -20.92
N TYR A 269 14.76 -2.25 -21.80
CA TYR A 269 13.39 -2.10 -22.25
C TYR A 269 12.89 -3.30 -23.06
N ILE A 270 13.75 -3.90 -23.89
CA ILE A 270 13.40 -5.12 -24.64
C ILE A 270 13.03 -6.26 -23.69
N THR A 271 13.88 -6.57 -22.70
CA THR A 271 13.58 -7.61 -21.71
C THR A 271 12.29 -7.31 -20.94
N GLN A 272 12.05 -6.06 -20.59
CA GLN A 272 10.83 -5.66 -19.87
C GLN A 272 9.56 -5.80 -20.73
N ILE A 273 9.62 -5.47 -22.03
CA ILE A 273 8.53 -5.70 -22.99
C ILE A 273 8.23 -7.19 -23.13
N ASP A 274 9.26 -8.01 -23.30
CA ASP A 274 9.09 -9.46 -23.47
C ASP A 274 8.45 -10.07 -22.22
N LEU A 275 8.91 -9.69 -21.03
CA LEU A 275 8.29 -10.12 -19.77
C LEU A 275 6.82 -9.70 -19.66
N LEU A 276 6.47 -8.49 -20.10
CA LEU A 276 5.09 -8.03 -20.03
C LEU A 276 4.20 -8.72 -21.07
N ARG A 277 4.72 -8.96 -22.27
CA ARG A 277 4.05 -9.75 -23.31
C ARG A 277 3.79 -11.16 -22.83
N ASP A 278 4.77 -11.82 -22.24
CA ASP A 278 4.62 -13.15 -21.66
C ASP A 278 3.52 -13.19 -20.59
N SER A 279 3.48 -12.19 -19.70
CA SER A 279 2.43 -12.05 -18.68
C SER A 279 1.06 -11.83 -19.31
N LEU A 280 0.95 -10.99 -20.34
CA LEU A 280 -0.29 -10.73 -21.07
C LEU A 280 -0.78 -11.99 -21.81
N ASP A 281 0.12 -12.71 -22.48
CA ASP A 281 -0.19 -13.94 -23.19
C ASP A 281 -0.67 -15.04 -22.25
N LYS A 282 -0.05 -15.18 -21.07
CA LYS A 282 -0.52 -16.10 -20.01
C LYS A 282 -1.95 -15.77 -19.58
N VAL A 283 -2.25 -14.49 -19.34
CA VAL A 283 -3.62 -14.04 -19.01
C VAL A 283 -4.60 -14.42 -20.13
N MET A 284 -4.29 -14.07 -21.38
CA MET A 284 -5.16 -14.38 -22.51
C MET A 284 -5.36 -15.88 -22.72
N GLN A 285 -4.33 -16.71 -22.51
CA GLN A 285 -4.42 -18.16 -22.59
C GLN A 285 -5.34 -18.73 -21.51
N VAL A 286 -5.26 -18.22 -20.27
CA VAL A 286 -6.15 -18.64 -19.18
C VAL A 286 -7.59 -18.27 -19.48
N ILE A 287 -7.87 -17.07 -19.99
CA ILE A 287 -9.23 -16.68 -20.41
C ILE A 287 -9.76 -17.63 -21.49
N LYS A 288 -8.95 -17.92 -22.53
CA LYS A 288 -9.36 -18.83 -23.61
C LYS A 288 -9.69 -20.22 -23.08
N LYS A 289 -8.87 -20.77 -22.18
CA LYS A 289 -9.12 -22.07 -21.55
C LYS A 289 -10.39 -22.03 -20.69
N GLY A 290 -10.56 -20.99 -19.87
CA GLY A 290 -11.72 -20.83 -18.99
C GLY A 290 -13.04 -20.79 -19.75
N ASN A 291 -13.10 -20.03 -20.85
CA ASN A 291 -14.26 -19.96 -21.73
C ASN A 291 -14.59 -21.31 -22.40
N LEU A 292 -13.59 -22.14 -22.70
CA LEU A 292 -13.79 -23.48 -23.27
C LEU A 292 -14.30 -24.49 -22.23
N SER A 293 -13.95 -24.30 -20.96
CA SER A 293 -14.35 -25.16 -19.84
C SER A 293 -15.68 -24.77 -19.18
N GLY A 294 -16.32 -23.67 -19.60
CA GLY A 294 -17.63 -23.24 -19.09
C GLY A 294 -17.63 -22.69 -17.67
N PHE A 295 -16.54 -22.02 -17.27
CA PHE A 295 -16.51 -21.21 -16.03
C PHE A 295 -17.34 -19.93 -16.15
#